data_AF-A0AAW1U9M7-F1
#
_entry.id   AF-A0AAW1U9M7-F1
#
_cell.length_a   1.000
_cell.length_b   1.000
_cell.length_c   1.000
_cell.angle_alpha   90.00
_cell.angle_beta   90.00
_cell.angle_gamma   90.00
#
_symmetry.space_group_name_H-M   'P 1'
#
loop_
_entity.id
_entity.type
_entity.pdbx_description
1 polymer ?
#
loop_
_entity_poly.entity_id
_entity_poly.type
_entity_poly.pdbx_seq_one_letter_code
_entity_poly.pdbx_strand_id
1 'polypeptide(L)'
;MTAEIFQLINVRRDCKSNDQQKYENVQRKIRKRYERQKKWLEEKCAEIEQLQNRSDNFNVFKKGNFLMITEDPETENPTVETGPKMTKDEVEHETKSIKSGKADGPGKLPAGIFKLIDDTYIHIITNLFNRIYRTGIIPK
;
A
#
# COMPACT_ATOMS: atom_id res chain seq x y z
N MET A 1 -1.07 12.38 -9.60
CA MET A 1 -1.15 13.38 -10.69
C MET A 1 -0.47 14.63 -10.17
N THR A 2 0.74 14.91 -10.63
CA THR A 2 1.71 15.62 -9.79
C THR A 2 1.50 17.13 -9.81
N ALA A 3 1.91 17.81 -8.73
CA ALA A 3 1.83 19.26 -8.63
C ALA A 3 2.54 19.97 -9.81
N GLU A 4 3.63 19.39 -10.31
CA GLU A 4 4.35 19.88 -11.49
C GLU A 4 3.50 19.79 -12.77
N ILE A 5 2.75 18.70 -12.97
CA ILE A 5 1.85 18.56 -14.13
C ILE A 5 0.74 19.60 -14.05
N PHE A 6 0.19 19.88 -12.87
CA PHE A 6 -0.82 20.92 -12.68
C PHE A 6 -0.28 22.32 -13.02
N GLN A 7 0.93 22.63 -12.57
CA GLN A 7 1.59 23.89 -12.94
C GLN A 7 1.78 23.99 -14.46
N LEU A 8 2.24 22.92 -15.12
CA LEU A 8 2.38 22.89 -16.58
C LEU A 8 1.03 23.03 -17.30
N ILE A 9 -0.05 22.45 -16.76
CA ILE A 9 -1.41 22.59 -17.32
C ILE A 9 -1.91 24.04 -17.20
N ASN A 10 -1.66 24.70 -16.07
CA ASN A 10 -2.03 26.10 -15.87
C ASN A 10 -1.24 27.01 -16.84
N VAL A 11 0.08 26.83 -16.94
CA VAL A 11 0.91 27.56 -17.91
C VAL A 11 0.43 27.31 -19.35
N ARG A 12 -0.01 26.09 -19.67
CA ARG A 12 -0.59 25.78 -20.99
C ARG A 12 -1.89 26.54 -21.25
N ARG A 13 -2.76 26.71 -20.24
CA ARG A 13 -4.01 27.47 -20.37
C ARG A 13 -3.73 28.93 -20.69
N ASP A 14 -2.76 29.53 -20.02
CA ASP A 14 -2.40 30.94 -20.20
C ASP A 14 -1.74 31.21 -21.56
N CYS A 15 -0.94 30.27 -22.07
CA CYS A 15 -0.22 30.43 -23.34
C CYS A 15 -1.07 30.09 -24.58
N LYS A 16 -2.35 29.70 -24.42
CA LYS A 16 -3.19 29.18 -25.52
C LYS A 16 -3.49 30.23 -26.61
N SER A 17 -3.45 31.52 -26.28
CA SER A 17 -3.78 32.61 -27.21
C SER A 17 -2.60 33.54 -27.56
N ASN A 18 -1.56 33.62 -26.72
CA ASN A 18 -0.49 34.62 -26.85
C ASN A 18 0.80 34.08 -27.49
N ASP A 19 1.23 32.86 -27.16
CA ASP A 19 2.57 32.36 -27.52
C ASP A 19 2.54 30.89 -28.01
N GLN A 20 2.57 30.71 -29.32
CA GLN A 20 2.53 29.39 -29.96
C GLN A 20 3.76 28.52 -29.61
N GLN A 21 4.97 29.09 -29.62
CA GLN A 21 6.20 28.33 -29.31
C GLN A 21 6.25 27.86 -27.85
N LYS A 22 5.76 28.70 -26.93
CA LYS A 22 5.71 28.39 -25.50
C LYS A 22 4.67 27.30 -25.23
N TYR A 23 3.51 27.36 -25.89
CA TYR A 23 2.50 26.31 -25.84
C TYR A 23 3.06 24.95 -26.31
N GLU A 24 3.74 24.90 -27.45
CA GLU A 24 4.31 23.65 -27.98
C GLU A 24 5.37 23.04 -27.06
N ASN A 25 6.24 23.88 -26.48
CA ASN A 25 7.25 23.43 -25.53
C ASN A 25 6.62 22.86 -24.25
N VAL A 26 5.60 23.52 -23.70
CA VAL A 26 4.87 23.04 -22.51
C VAL A 26 4.11 21.76 -22.82
N GLN A 27 3.42 21.69 -23.97
CA GLN A 27 2.71 20.50 -24.42
C GLN A 27 3.64 19.30 -24.62
N ARG A 28 4.84 19.53 -25.17
CA ARG A 28 5.87 18.49 -25.33
C ARG A 28 6.36 17.97 -23.97
N LYS A 29 6.55 18.86 -22.99
CA LYS A 29 6.92 18.49 -21.61
C LYS A 29 5.84 17.66 -20.93
N ILE A 30 4.57 18.07 -21.03
CA ILE A 30 3.42 17.34 -20.47
C ILE A 30 3.35 15.92 -21.06
N ARG A 31 3.41 15.79 -22.39
CA ARG A 31 3.37 14.48 -23.06
C ARG A 31 4.51 13.57 -22.61
N LYS A 32 5.74 14.08 -22.57
CA LYS A 32 6.90 13.29 -22.11
C LYS A 32 6.74 12.81 -20.67
N ARG A 33 6.23 13.66 -19.76
CA ARG A 33 6.02 13.27 -18.36
C ARG A 33 4.92 12.22 -18.24
N TYR A 34 3.81 12.38 -18.96
CA TYR A 34 2.72 11.41 -18.98
C TYR A 34 3.18 10.04 -19.50
N GLU A 35 3.89 10.00 -20.63
CA GLU A 35 4.40 8.73 -21.18
C GLU A 35 5.38 8.03 -20.23
N ARG A 36 6.23 8.79 -19.54
CA ARG A 36 7.13 8.22 -18.53
C ARG A 36 6.34 7.60 -17.36
N GLN A 37 5.34 8.31 -16.84
CA GLN A 37 4.49 7.79 -15.76
C GLN A 37 3.70 6.56 -16.20
N LYS A 38 3.14 6.58 -17.41
CA LYS A 38 2.43 5.44 -17.99
C LYS A 38 3.33 4.21 -18.09
N LYS A 39 4.53 4.35 -18.66
CA LYS A 39 5.49 3.26 -18.79
C LYS A 39 5.88 2.66 -17.44
N TRP A 40 6.16 3.52 -16.45
CA TRP A 40 6.47 3.07 -15.09
C TRP A 40 5.32 2.30 -14.46
N LEU A 41 4.08 2.78 -14.64
CA LEU A 41 2.89 2.11 -14.12
C LEU A 41 2.71 0.73 -14.76
N GLU A 42 2.89 0.62 -16.07
CA GLU A 42 2.86 -0.65 -16.80
C GLU A 42 3.92 -1.65 -16.26
N GLU A 43 5.15 -1.19 -16.04
CA GLU A 43 6.22 -2.00 -15.45
C GLU A 43 5.87 -2.49 -14.03
N LYS A 44 5.28 -1.63 -13.19
CA LYS A 44 4.86 -1.98 -11.83
C LYS A 44 3.67 -2.93 -11.79
N CYS A 45 2.70 -2.77 -12.68
CA CYS A 45 1.59 -3.72 -12.80
C CYS A 45 2.11 -5.12 -13.19
N ALA A 46 3.02 -5.21 -14.16
CA ALA A 46 3.63 -6.47 -14.56
C ALA A 46 4.40 -7.13 -13.41
N GLU A 47 5.10 -6.34 -12.58
CA GLU A 47 5.79 -6.83 -11.38
C GLU A 47 4.81 -7.42 -10.34
N ILE A 48 3.64 -6.80 -10.15
CA ILE A 48 2.61 -7.29 -9.23
C ILE A 48 1.96 -8.57 -9.76
N GLU A 49 1.69 -8.66 -11.06
CA GLU A 49 1.14 -9.88 -11.69
C GLU A 49 2.08 -11.07 -11.53
N GLN A 50 3.40 -10.86 -11.66
CA GLN A 50 4.40 -11.90 -11.40
C GLN A 50 4.37 -12.40 -9.95
N LEU A 51 4.15 -11.50 -8.98
CA LEU A 51 4.04 -11.88 -7.57
C LEU A 51 2.73 -12.61 -7.26
N GLN A 52 1.63 -12.22 -7.92
CA GLN A 52 0.36 -12.94 -7.83
C GLN A 52 0.50 -14.38 -8.34
N ASN A 53 1.18 -14.57 -9.48
CA ASN A 53 1.46 -15.90 -10.03
C ASN A 53 2.31 -16.78 -9.11
N ARG A 54 3.17 -16.18 -8.28
CA ARG A 54 3.97 -16.88 -7.26
C ARG A 54 3.22 -17.13 -5.95
N SER A 55 1.97 -16.67 -5.83
CA SER A 55 1.17 -16.70 -4.59
C SER A 55 1.76 -15.91 -3.41
N ASP A 56 2.62 -14.93 -3.68
CA ASP A 56 3.22 -14.06 -2.67
C ASP A 56 2.25 -12.93 -2.27
N ASN A 57 1.11 -13.30 -1.70
CA ASN A 57 0.01 -12.37 -1.35
C ASN A 57 0.51 -11.15 -0.55
N PHE A 58 1.44 -11.33 0.39
CA PHE A 58 1.99 -10.24 1.19
C PHE A 58 2.72 -9.18 0.34
N ASN A 59 3.59 -9.62 -0.58
CA ASN A 59 4.34 -8.71 -1.44
C ASN A 59 3.44 -8.03 -2.47
N VAL A 60 2.40 -8.71 -2.93
CA VAL A 60 1.33 -8.13 -3.75
C VAL A 60 0.65 -6.98 -3.00
N PHE A 61 0.22 -7.19 -1.76
CA PHE A 61 -0.42 -6.14 -0.95
C PHE A 61 0.54 -4.98 -0.65
N LYS A 62 1.79 -5.28 -0.28
CA LYS A 62 2.80 -4.26 0.01
C LYS A 62 3.09 -3.37 -1.21
N LYS A 63 3.32 -3.98 -2.38
CA LYS A 63 3.58 -3.24 -3.62
C LYS A 63 2.33 -2.56 -4.17
N GLY A 64 1.17 -3.18 -4.04
CA GLY A 64 -0.12 -2.58 -4.42
C GLY A 64 -0.42 -1.32 -3.61
N ASN A 65 -0.28 -1.38 -2.28
CA ASN A 65 -0.44 -0.22 -1.41
C ASN A 65 0.61 0.87 -1.72
N PHE A 66 1.86 0.49 -1.99
CA PHE A 66 2.89 1.43 -2.41
C PHE A 66 2.52 2.16 -3.71
N LEU A 67 1.99 1.44 -4.70
CA LEU A 67 1.58 2.02 -5.98
C LEU A 67 0.39 2.96 -5.84
N MET A 68 -0.52 2.70 -4.88
CA MET A 68 -1.66 3.59 -4.61
C MET A 68 -1.29 4.88 -3.88
N ILE A 69 -0.23 4.87 -3.07
CA ILE A 69 0.21 6.03 -2.28
C ILE A 69 1.20 6.90 -3.06
N THR A 70 2.06 6.29 -3.89
CA THR A 70 3.14 7.00 -4.56
C THR A 70 2.68 7.54 -5.92
N GLU A 71 2.56 8.87 -6.05
CA GLU A 71 2.14 9.51 -7.30
C GLU A 71 3.25 9.67 -8.34
N ASP A 72 4.51 9.35 -8.00
CA ASP A 72 5.68 9.61 -8.82
C ASP A 72 6.73 8.49 -8.84
N PRO A 73 7.39 8.25 -9.99
CA PRO A 73 8.45 7.25 -10.14
C PRO A 73 9.80 7.66 -9.51
N GLU A 74 9.96 8.93 -9.15
CA GLU A 74 11.21 9.51 -8.62
C GLU A 74 11.22 9.62 -7.08
N THR A 75 10.14 9.19 -6.41
CA THR A 75 10.10 9.15 -4.95
C THR A 75 10.89 7.93 -4.46
N GLU A 76 12.22 8.06 -4.37
CA GLU A 76 13.11 6.96 -3.97
C GLU A 76 12.92 6.50 -2.51
N ASN A 77 12.21 7.25 -1.68
CA ASN A 77 11.75 6.81 -0.38
C ASN A 77 10.51 7.62 0.01
N PRO A 78 9.28 7.19 -0.32
CA PRO A 78 8.20 7.58 0.55
C PRO A 78 8.56 6.98 1.91
N THR A 79 8.72 7.82 2.93
CA THR A 79 8.62 7.36 4.30
C THR A 79 7.32 6.58 4.34
N VAL A 80 7.43 5.25 4.33
CA VAL A 80 6.28 4.37 4.42
C VAL A 80 5.69 4.75 5.75
N GLU A 81 4.68 5.61 5.74
CA GLU A 81 3.79 5.82 6.86
C GLU A 81 3.08 4.49 7.02
N THR A 82 3.81 3.60 7.67
CA THR A 82 3.36 2.28 8.03
C THR A 82 2.16 2.59 8.89
N GLY A 83 1.00 2.07 8.49
CA GLY A 83 -0.26 2.38 9.14
C GLY A 83 -0.16 2.29 10.67
N PRO A 84 -1.08 2.95 11.39
CA PRO A 84 -1.04 2.99 12.85
C PRO A 84 -0.84 1.59 13.42
N LYS A 85 0.01 1.48 14.45
CA LYS A 85 0.22 0.20 15.15
C LYS A 85 -1.13 -0.30 15.65
N MET A 86 -1.37 -1.60 15.52
CA MET A 86 -2.54 -2.24 16.14
C MET A 86 -2.48 -2.00 17.65
N THR A 87 -3.57 -1.50 18.22
CA THR A 87 -3.66 -1.20 19.65
C THR A 87 -4.06 -2.47 20.42
N LYS A 88 -3.75 -2.50 21.73
CA LYS A 88 -4.14 -3.64 22.57
C LYS A 88 -5.66 -3.78 22.64
N ASP A 89 -6.36 -2.65 22.77
CA ASP A 89 -7.81 -2.58 22.91
C ASP A 89 -8.52 -3.12 21.67
N GLU A 90 -7.98 -2.82 20.47
CA GLU A 90 -8.47 -3.35 19.19
C GLU A 90 -8.33 -4.87 19.14
N VAL A 91 -7.16 -5.39 19.50
CA VAL A 91 -6.90 -6.84 19.52
C VAL A 91 -7.77 -7.53 20.56
N GLU A 92 -7.96 -6.93 21.74
CA GLU A 92 -8.80 -7.46 22.81
C GLU A 92 -10.27 -7.53 22.39
N HIS A 93 -10.79 -6.46 21.77
CA HIS A 93 -12.16 -6.42 21.26
C HIS A 93 -12.37 -7.50 20.19
N GLU A 94 -11.45 -7.61 19.22
CA GLU A 94 -11.55 -8.61 18.16
C GLU A 94 -11.50 -10.03 18.70
N THR A 95 -10.59 -10.30 19.65
CA THR A 95 -10.45 -11.60 20.33
C THR A 95 -11.76 -12.03 21.01
N LYS A 96 -12.47 -11.08 21.66
CA LYS A 96 -13.77 -11.33 22.29
C LYS A 96 -14.91 -11.50 21.28
N SER A 97 -14.85 -10.80 20.14
CA SER A 97 -15.84 -10.82 19.06
C SER A 97 -15.81 -12.10 18.20
N ILE A 98 -14.78 -12.95 18.33
CA ILE A 98 -14.66 -14.19 17.56
C ILE A 98 -15.91 -15.07 17.73
N LYS A 99 -16.56 -15.43 16.61
CA LYS A 99 -17.69 -16.38 16.62
C LYS A 99 -17.22 -17.77 17.08
N SER A 100 -17.92 -18.32 18.08
CA SER A 100 -17.72 -19.70 18.53
C SER A 100 -18.31 -20.68 17.51
N GLY A 101 -17.66 -21.83 17.28
CA GLY A 101 -18.14 -22.87 16.36
C GLY A 101 -17.62 -22.77 14.91
N LYS A 102 -16.55 -22.00 14.67
CA LYS A 102 -15.81 -22.08 13.39
C LYS A 102 -15.11 -23.43 13.29
N ALA A 103 -15.00 -23.96 12.06
CA ALA A 103 -14.28 -25.21 11.80
C ALA A 103 -12.83 -25.12 12.31
N ASP A 104 -12.38 -26.17 12.99
CA ASP A 104 -11.02 -26.25 13.48
C ASP A 104 -10.05 -26.31 12.30
N GLY A 105 -9.04 -25.44 12.31
CA GLY A 105 -7.96 -25.48 11.31
C GLY A 105 -7.09 -26.73 11.45
N PRO A 106 -6.05 -26.88 10.60
CA PRO A 106 -5.17 -28.05 10.62
C PRO A 106 -4.49 -28.29 11.99
N GLY A 107 -4.38 -27.28 12.84
CA GLY A 107 -3.88 -27.39 14.21
C GLY A 107 -4.89 -27.88 15.27
N LYS A 108 -6.15 -28.20 14.90
CA LYS A 108 -7.22 -28.62 15.81
C LYS A 108 -7.46 -27.68 17.01
N LEU A 109 -7.19 -26.38 16.81
CA LEU A 109 -7.44 -25.37 17.83
C LEU A 109 -8.75 -24.64 17.53
N PRO A 110 -9.75 -24.71 18.42
CA PRO A 110 -11.00 -24.01 18.22
C PRO A 110 -10.78 -22.50 18.34
N ALA A 111 -11.40 -21.74 17.44
CA ALA A 111 -11.30 -20.28 17.41
C ALA A 111 -11.77 -19.61 18.73
N GLY A 112 -12.57 -20.32 19.54
CA GLY A 112 -12.99 -19.86 20.86
C GLY A 112 -11.88 -19.82 21.91
N ILE A 113 -10.74 -20.47 21.67
CA ILE A 113 -9.62 -20.49 22.63
C ILE A 113 -9.07 -19.10 22.91
N PHE A 114 -9.16 -18.22 21.91
CA PHE A 114 -8.74 -16.83 21.99
C PHE A 114 -9.52 -16.05 23.08
N LYS A 115 -10.77 -16.42 23.36
CA LYS A 115 -11.59 -15.78 24.41
C LYS A 115 -11.09 -16.08 25.83
N LEU A 116 -10.26 -17.10 26.01
CA LEU A 116 -9.73 -17.55 27.31
C LEU A 116 -8.32 -17.00 27.57
N ILE A 117 -7.80 -16.17 26.68
CA ILE A 117 -6.44 -15.65 26.75
C ILE A 117 -6.41 -14.42 27.68
N ASP A 118 -5.49 -14.43 28.64
CA ASP A 118 -5.27 -13.31 29.56
C ASP A 118 -4.58 -12.10 28.89
N ASP A 119 -4.74 -10.91 29.48
CA ASP A 119 -4.17 -9.63 29.01
C ASP A 119 -2.66 -9.68 28.74
N THR A 120 -1.92 -10.48 29.51
CA THR A 120 -0.47 -10.67 29.34
C THR A 120 -0.15 -11.27 27.97
N TYR A 121 -0.93 -12.24 27.52
CA TYR A 121 -0.76 -12.90 26.23
C TYR A 121 -1.31 -12.05 25.08
N ILE A 122 -2.35 -11.25 25.32
CA ILE A 122 -2.84 -10.26 24.35
C ILE A 122 -1.73 -9.27 23.98
N HIS A 123 -0.91 -8.85 24.95
CA HIS A 123 0.25 -8.00 24.66
C HIS A 123 1.27 -8.67 23.73
N ILE A 124 1.57 -9.96 23.96
CA ILE A 124 2.52 -10.73 23.14
C ILE A 124 1.99 -10.88 21.72
N ILE A 125 0.70 -11.21 21.56
CA ILE A 125 0.03 -11.33 20.26
C ILE A 125 0.06 -9.98 19.52
N THR A 126 -0.26 -8.88 20.20
CA THR A 126 -0.22 -7.53 19.62
C THR A 126 1.18 -7.18 19.13
N ASN A 127 2.22 -7.52 19.90
CA ASN A 127 3.61 -7.30 19.50
C ASN A 127 4.02 -8.18 18.32
N LEU A 128 3.59 -9.45 18.29
CA LEU A 128 3.81 -10.37 17.18
C LEU A 128 3.17 -9.86 15.90
N PHE A 129 1.91 -9.45 15.95
CA PHE A 129 1.20 -8.90 14.79
C PHE A 129 1.83 -7.60 14.31
N ASN A 130 2.18 -6.68 15.20
CA ASN A 130 2.88 -5.46 14.82
C ASN A 130 4.27 -5.76 14.21
N ARG A 131 4.96 -6.80 14.69
CA ARG A 131 6.23 -7.26 14.09
C ARG A 131 6.00 -7.78 12.68
N ILE A 132 5.05 -8.69 12.47
CA ILE A 132 4.70 -9.24 11.15
C ILE A 132 4.24 -8.13 10.21
N TYR A 133 3.38 -7.21 10.69
CA TYR A 133 2.86 -6.09 9.92
C TYR A 133 3.99 -5.17 9.40
N ARG A 134 5.01 -4.93 10.25
CA ARG A 134 6.15 -4.08 9.90
C ARG A 134 7.19 -4.78 9.05
N THR A 135 7.54 -6.02 9.38
CA THR A 135 8.66 -6.73 8.73
C THR A 135 8.22 -7.55 7.53
N GLY A 136 6.96 -8.00 7.50
CA GLY A 136 6.46 -8.98 6.53
C GLY A 136 7.02 -10.39 6.70
N ILE A 137 7.77 -10.64 7.77
CA ILE A 137 8.43 -11.91 8.02
C ILE A 137 7.60 -12.69 9.04
N ILE A 138 7.09 -13.84 8.63
CA ILE A 138 6.44 -14.80 9.53
C ILE A 138 7.56 -15.48 10.34
N PRO A 139 7.57 -15.35 11.68
CA PRO A 139 8.54 -16.05 12.53
C PRO A 139 8.38 -17.56 12.35
N LYS A 140 9.52 -18.27 12.21
CA LYS A 140 9.58 -19.73 12.18
C LYS A 140 9.60 -20.31 13.58
#